data_AF-A0A7S2D9W8-F1
#
_entry.id   AF-A0A7S2D9W8-F1
#
_cell.length_a   1.000
_cell.length_b   1.000
_cell.length_c   1.000
_cell.angle_alpha   90.00
_cell.angle_beta   90.00
_cell.angle_gamma   90.00
#
_symmetry.space_group_name_H-M   'P 1'
#
loop_
_entity.id
_entity.type
_entity.pdbx_description
1 polymer ?
#
loop_
_entity_poly.entity_id
_entity_poly.type
_entity_poly.pdbx_seq_one_letter_code
_entity_poly.pdbx_strand_id
1 'polypeptide(L)'
;DTKVNPWGDSGENSLNAESIASQFDESITKLGVGSVNVLYLHAPDTSTPILESLRAINVLFQAGKIRAFGLSNYQAWEVAHIHALCTQNGLLAPSIYQSMYNCIT
;
A
#
# COMPACT_ATOMS: atom_id res chain seq x y z
N ASP A 1 0.19 -12.03 3.60
CA ASP A 1 0.50 -10.69 3.03
C ASP A 1 -0.35 -10.48 1.80
N THR A 2 -0.62 -9.23 1.43
CA THR A 2 -1.39 -8.91 0.21
C THR A 2 -0.98 -7.53 -0.33
N LYS A 3 -1.51 -7.16 -1.50
CA LYS A 3 -1.27 -5.87 -2.15
C LYS A 3 -2.58 -5.22 -2.58
N VAL A 4 -2.58 -3.90 -2.62
CA VAL A 4 -3.61 -3.09 -3.29
C VAL A 4 -3.04 -2.49 -4.56
N ASN A 5 -3.86 -2.42 -5.61
CA ASN A 5 -3.47 -2.07 -6.96
C ASN A 5 -4.06 -0.73 -7.37
N PRO A 6 -3.31 0.12 -8.10
CA PRO A 6 -3.85 1.30 -8.76
C PRO A 6 -4.52 0.97 -10.11
N TRP A 7 -4.60 -0.31 -10.48
CA TRP A 7 -5.27 -0.79 -11.68
C TRP A 7 -6.24 -1.91 -11.31
N GLY A 8 -7.27 -2.08 -12.15
CA GLY A 8 -8.29 -3.13 -12.00
C GLY A 8 -8.73 -3.62 -13.36
N ASP A 9 -9.32 -4.81 -13.42
CA ASP A 9 -9.78 -5.42 -14.68
C ASP A 9 -10.86 -4.59 -15.39
N SER A 10 -11.60 -3.76 -14.63
CA SER A 10 -12.58 -2.78 -15.15
C SER A 10 -11.99 -1.38 -15.42
N GLY A 11 -10.71 -1.13 -15.08
CA GLY A 11 -10.08 0.19 -15.20
C GLY A 11 -10.44 1.20 -14.11
N GLU A 12 -11.19 0.81 -13.07
CA GLU A 12 -11.73 1.74 -12.06
C GLU A 12 -10.98 1.77 -10.72
N ASN A 13 -9.93 0.97 -10.55
CA ASN A 13 -9.17 0.98 -9.30
C ASN A 13 -8.23 2.19 -9.22
N SER A 14 -8.04 2.67 -8.00
CA SER A 14 -7.08 3.71 -7.65
C SER A 14 -6.54 3.39 -6.25
N LEU A 15 -5.63 4.20 -5.73
CA LEU A 15 -5.14 4.10 -4.36
C LEU A 15 -5.78 5.16 -3.45
N ASN A 16 -7.00 5.59 -3.75
CA ASN A 16 -7.81 6.40 -2.84
C ASN A 16 -8.24 5.58 -1.60
N ALA A 17 -8.72 6.27 -0.56
CA ALA A 17 -9.01 5.63 0.71
C ALA A 17 -10.08 4.53 0.61
N GLU A 18 -11.11 4.74 -0.21
CA GLU A 18 -12.22 3.79 -0.41
C GLU A 18 -11.74 2.54 -1.15
N SER A 19 -10.98 2.71 -2.24
CA SER A 19 -10.47 1.60 -3.03
C SER A 19 -9.48 0.75 -2.24
N ILE A 20 -8.60 1.37 -1.43
CA ILE A 20 -7.70 0.63 -0.54
C ILE A 20 -8.49 -0.22 0.46
N ALA A 21 -9.52 0.36 1.10
CA ALA A 21 -10.34 -0.37 2.07
C ALA A 21 -11.09 -1.53 1.41
N SER A 22 -11.70 -1.29 0.25
CA SER A 22 -12.44 -2.29 -0.52
C SER A 22 -11.55 -3.45 -0.97
N GLN A 23 -10.43 -3.15 -1.62
CA GLN A 23 -9.46 -4.17 -2.08
C GLN A 23 -8.86 -4.97 -0.91
N PHE A 24 -8.63 -4.30 0.23
CA PHE A 24 -8.15 -4.98 1.43
C PHE A 24 -9.19 -5.94 2.01
N ASP A 25 -10.43 -5.47 2.17
CA ASP A 25 -11.53 -6.28 2.73
C ASP A 25 -11.86 -7.47 1.81
N GLU A 26 -11.78 -7.29 0.49
CA GLU A 26 -11.87 -8.39 -0.48
C GLU A 26 -10.73 -9.40 -0.31
N SER A 27 -9.49 -8.92 -0.18
CA SER A 27 -8.30 -9.77 0.00
C SER A 27 -8.40 -10.63 1.25
N ILE A 28 -8.73 -10.03 2.40
CA ILE A 28 -8.82 -10.77 3.67
C ILE A 28 -9.99 -11.76 3.67
N THR A 29 -11.10 -11.43 3.01
CA THR A 29 -12.24 -12.32 2.83
C THR A 29 -11.86 -13.54 2.02
N LYS A 30 -11.17 -13.34 0.88
CA LYS A 30 -10.65 -14.42 0.03
C LYS A 30 -9.61 -15.29 0.74
N LEU A 31 -8.77 -14.69 1.57
CA LEU A 31 -7.75 -15.38 2.35
C LEU A 31 -8.32 -16.07 3.60
N GLY A 32 -9.54 -15.75 4.03
CA GLY A 32 -10.15 -16.29 5.25
C GLY A 32 -9.43 -15.86 6.54
N VAL A 33 -8.85 -14.65 6.55
CA VAL A 33 -8.07 -14.10 7.69
C VAL A 33 -8.66 -12.78 8.17
N GLY A 34 -8.39 -12.40 9.42
CA GLY A 34 -8.80 -11.09 9.96
C GLY A 34 -7.74 -9.99 9.83
N SER A 35 -6.49 -10.35 9.52
CA SER A 35 -5.37 -9.42 9.36
C SER A 35 -4.27 -10.03 8.49
N VAL A 36 -3.37 -9.19 7.98
CA VAL A 36 -2.16 -9.62 7.23
C VAL A 36 -0.90 -9.06 7.89
N ASN A 37 0.26 -9.70 7.66
CA ASN A 37 1.52 -9.16 8.18
C ASN A 37 1.90 -7.90 7.42
N VAL A 38 1.96 -7.99 6.08
CA VAL A 38 2.34 -6.86 5.23
C VAL A 38 1.23 -6.54 4.24
N LEU A 39 0.92 -5.25 4.13
CA LEU A 39 0.14 -4.69 3.04
C LEU A 39 1.04 -3.82 2.18
N TYR A 40 1.06 -4.09 0.87
CA TYR A 40 1.84 -3.30 -0.09
C TYR A 40 0.95 -2.38 -0.93
N LEU A 41 1.42 -1.15 -1.17
CA LEU A 41 1.01 -0.43 -2.39
C LEU A 41 1.76 -1.04 -3.56
N HIS A 42 1.05 -1.57 -4.56
CA HIS A 42 1.67 -2.38 -5.61
C HIS A 42 2.47 -1.55 -6.62
N ALA A 43 2.10 -0.29 -6.83
CA ALA A 43 2.78 0.65 -7.73
C ALA A 43 2.28 2.08 -7.47
N PRO A 44 2.97 3.10 -8.00
CA PRO A 44 2.51 4.48 -7.95
C PRO A 44 1.14 4.66 -8.60
N ASP A 45 0.28 5.43 -7.93
CA ASP A 45 -0.97 5.95 -8.48
C ASP A 45 -0.80 7.45 -8.75
N THR A 46 -0.95 7.86 -10.02
CA THR A 46 -0.85 9.27 -10.39
C THR A 46 -2.19 10.02 -10.25
N SER A 47 -3.30 9.30 -10.05
CA SER A 47 -4.64 9.88 -9.93
C SER A 47 -5.00 10.28 -8.49
N THR A 48 -4.41 9.62 -7.48
CA THR A 48 -4.68 9.89 -6.07
C THR A 48 -3.49 10.60 -5.41
N PRO A 49 -3.71 11.68 -4.64
CA PRO A 49 -2.68 12.24 -3.79
C PRO A 49 -2.14 11.19 -2.81
N ILE A 50 -0.84 10.91 -2.87
CA ILE A 50 -0.22 9.82 -2.08
C ILE A 50 -0.53 9.89 -0.58
N LEU A 51 -0.64 11.10 0.00
CA LEU A 51 -0.95 11.28 1.42
C LEU A 51 -2.31 10.69 1.82
N GLU A 52 -3.28 10.67 0.91
CA GLU A 52 -4.56 10.01 1.12
C GLU A 52 -4.37 8.50 1.29
N SER A 53 -3.61 7.87 0.38
CA SER A 53 -3.27 6.45 0.46
C SER A 53 -2.55 6.12 1.77
N LEU A 54 -1.58 6.95 2.17
CA LEU A 54 -0.83 6.76 3.41
C LEU A 54 -1.72 6.87 4.66
N ARG A 55 -2.70 7.78 4.67
CA ARG A 55 -3.69 7.87 5.74
C ARG A 55 -4.58 6.63 5.78
N ALA A 56 -5.02 6.11 4.64
CA ALA A 56 -5.82 4.90 4.57
C ALA A 56 -5.05 3.68 5.12
N ILE A 57 -3.78 3.52 4.73
CA ILE A 57 -2.88 2.49 5.28
C ILE A 57 -2.75 2.65 6.81
N ASN A 58 -2.58 3.89 7.29
CA ASN A 58 -2.46 4.15 8.72
C ASN A 58 -3.75 3.81 9.50
N VAL A 59 -4.93 4.03 8.91
CA VAL A 59 -6.22 3.61 9.50
C VAL A 59 -6.27 2.08 9.66
N LEU A 60 -5.85 1.32 8.64
CA LEU A 60 -5.80 -0.15 8.71
C LEU A 60 -4.79 -0.63 9.76
N PHE A 61 -3.66 0.06 9.90
CA PHE A 61 -2.66 -0.23 10.93
C PHE A 61 -3.20 0.00 12.34
N GLN A 62 -3.79 1.17 12.59
CA GLN A 62 -4.41 1.51 13.88
C GLN A 62 -5.53 0.54 14.25
N ALA A 63 -6.26 0.02 13.26
CA ALA A 63 -7.28 -1.01 13.44
C ALA A 63 -6.70 -2.43 13.67
N GLY A 64 -5.38 -2.62 13.64
CA GLY A 64 -4.74 -3.94 13.79
C GLY A 64 -4.94 -4.88 12.60
N LYS A 65 -5.45 -4.37 11.47
CA LYS A 65 -5.68 -5.15 10.24
C LYS A 65 -4.37 -5.47 9.49
N ILE A 66 -3.35 -4.63 9.66
CA ILE A 66 -2.01 -4.82 9.07
C ILE A 66 -0.94 -4.66 10.15
N ARG A 67 0.19 -5.38 10.04
CA ARG A 67 1.34 -5.24 10.97
C ARG A 67 2.45 -4.35 10.43
N ALA A 68 2.64 -4.33 9.11
CA ALA A 68 3.68 -3.58 8.42
C ALA A 68 3.17 -3.05 7.08
N PHE A 69 3.80 -1.96 6.62
CA PHE A 69 3.54 -1.31 5.35
C PHE A 69 4.72 -1.52 4.41
N GLY A 70 4.43 -1.92 3.17
CA GLY A 70 5.42 -2.07 2.11
C GLY A 70 5.10 -1.31 0.84
N LEU A 71 6.13 -1.10 0.03
CA LEU A 71 6.04 -0.50 -1.31
C LEU A 71 6.54 -1.49 -2.36
N SER A 72 5.97 -1.45 -3.56
CA SER A 72 6.40 -2.25 -4.70
C SER A 72 6.43 -1.39 -5.96
N ASN A 73 7.44 -1.58 -6.82
CA ASN A 73 7.56 -0.87 -8.10
C ASN A 73 7.59 0.67 -8.01
N TYR A 74 8.09 1.21 -6.89
CA TYR A 74 8.32 2.65 -6.72
C TYR A 74 9.78 3.01 -7.04
N GLN A 75 10.00 4.18 -7.62
CA GLN A 75 11.36 4.69 -7.80
C GLN A 75 11.97 5.04 -6.44
N ALA A 76 13.30 4.98 -6.34
CA ALA A 76 14.00 5.22 -5.07
C ALA A 76 13.68 6.60 -4.46
N TRP A 77 13.50 7.64 -5.29
CA TRP A 77 13.12 8.96 -4.81
C TRP A 77 11.67 9.01 -4.30
N GLU A 78 10.76 8.22 -4.88
CA GLU A 78 9.38 8.12 -4.39
C GLU A 78 9.35 7.43 -3.03
N VAL A 79 10.13 6.36 -2.84
CA VAL A 79 10.27 5.68 -1.55
C VAL A 79 10.78 6.65 -0.48
N ALA A 80 11.83 7.42 -0.79
CA ALA A 80 12.37 8.43 0.12
C ALA A 80 11.33 9.52 0.45
N HIS A 81 10.60 10.01 -0.58
CA HIS A 81 9.55 11.01 -0.42
C HIS A 81 8.40 10.50 0.47
N ILE A 82 7.92 9.28 0.21
CA ILE A 82 6.85 8.64 0.99
C ILE A 82 7.29 8.45 2.45
N HIS A 83 8.50 7.94 2.67
CA HIS A 83 9.03 7.77 4.02
C HIS A 83 9.11 9.11 4.78
N ALA A 84 9.58 10.16 4.12
CA ALA A 84 9.61 11.50 4.69
C ALA A 84 8.21 12.03 5.02
N LEU A 85 7.23 11.85 4.13
CA LEU A 85 5.83 12.23 4.38
C LEU A 85 5.23 11.49 5.57
N CYS A 86 5.42 10.18 5.67
CA CYS A 86 4.95 9.41 6.82
C CYS A 86 5.54 9.93 8.12
N THR A 87 6.86 10.17 8.14
CA THR A 87 7.57 10.67 9.32
C THR A 87 7.06 12.05 9.75
N GLN A 88 6.88 12.97 8.79
CA GLN A 88 6.41 14.34 9.07
C GLN A 88 4.96 14.38 9.57
N ASN A 89 4.12 13.44 9.13
CA ASN A 89 2.69 13.38 9.49
C ASN A 89 2.39 12.41 10.63
N GLY A 90 3.40 11.76 11.22
CA GLY A 90 3.21 10.75 12.27
C GLY A 90 2.43 9.51 11.81
N LEU A 91 2.56 9.15 10.53
CA LEU A 91 1.92 7.97 9.94
C LEU A 91 2.89 6.77 9.94
N LEU A 92 2.35 5.56 9.81
CA LEU A 92 3.15 4.36 9.58
C LEU A 92 4.04 4.51 8.34
N ALA A 93 5.36 4.50 8.54
CA ALA A 93 6.34 4.54 7.46
C ALA A 93 6.52 3.16 6.81
N PRO A 94 6.82 3.09 5.50
CA PRO A 94 7.09 1.82 4.84
C PRO A 94 8.39 1.22 5.38
N SER A 95 8.35 -0.07 5.75
CA SER A 95 9.51 -0.80 6.28
C SER A 95 10.01 -1.91 5.36
N ILE A 96 9.26 -2.21 4.29
CA ILE A 96 9.55 -3.30 3.36
C ILE A 96 9.44 -2.77 1.93
N TYR A 97 10.39 -3.15 1.08
CA TYR A 97 10.36 -2.87 -0.34
C TYR A 97 10.36 -4.17 -1.13
N GLN A 98 9.40 -4.33 -2.04
CA GLN A 98 9.34 -5.45 -2.97
C GLN A 98 9.77 -4.97 -4.35
N SER A 99 10.86 -5.53 -4.86
CA SER A 99 11.40 -5.19 -6.17
C SER A 99 11.57 -6.42 -7.05
N MET A 100 11.63 -6.20 -8.35
CA MET A 100 12.13 -7.20 -9.28
C MET A 100 13.65 -7.29 -9.13
N TYR A 101 14.15 -8.47 -8.79
CA TYR A 101 15.59 -8.71 -8.66
C TYR A 101 15.93 -10.07 -9.25
N ASN A 102 16.70 -10.06 -10.33
CA ASN A 102 17.26 -11.23 -10.99
C ASN A 102 18.53 -10.82 -11.75
N CYS A 103 19.29 -11.78 -12.29
CA CYS A 103 20.59 -11.47 -12.93
C CYS A 103 20.50 -10.67 -14.24
N ILE A 104 19.31 -10.50 -14.81
CA ILE A 104 19.09 -9.93 -16.15
C ILE A 104 18.55 -8.50 -16.07
N THR A 105 17.78 -8.19 -15.02
CA THR A 105 17.18 -6.87 -14.78
C THR A 105 18.02 -6.02 -13.85
#